data_AF-A0A7C7VYE1-F1
#
_entry.id   AF-A0A7C7VYE1-F1
#
_cell.length_a   1.000
_cell.length_b   1.000
_cell.length_c   1.000
_cell.angle_alpha   90.00
_cell.angle_beta   90.00
_cell.angle_gamma   90.00
#
_symmetry.space_group_name_H-M   'P 1'
#
loop_
_entity.id
_entity.type
_entity.pdbx_description
1 polymer ?
#
loop_
_entity_poly.entity_id
_entity_poly.type
_entity_poly.pdbx_seq_one_letter_code
_entity_poly.pdbx_strand_id
1 'polypeptide(L)'
;SKDIIADRNRGWSYIPKSIITERGLTVDEFHSGISMEKNLQILENLLCKTNGHLHDALKFTLAIPRTEMAIRLFCVWPLWMAAKTVSVLHNNPELLNSTIPVKISRSTVKRILVGTLFIAWSNKLLKISFSNIINDKVHLDSPVFDQEALMSRLKKIPLDIANSNT
;
A
#
# COMPACT_ATOMS: atom_id res chain seq x y z
N SER A 1 0.41 1.37 -8.91
CA SER A 1 -0.31 0.09 -8.76
C SER A 1 0.38 -0.72 -7.68
N LYS A 2 -0.34 -1.53 -6.90
CA LYS A 2 0.29 -2.46 -5.95
C LYS A 2 1.12 -3.53 -6.65
N ASP A 3 0.77 -3.83 -7.90
CA ASP A 3 1.33 -4.93 -8.67
C ASP A 3 2.41 -4.48 -9.68
N ILE A 4 3.03 -3.30 -9.50
CA ILE A 4 4.01 -2.73 -10.46
C ILE A 4 5.12 -3.72 -10.82
N ILE A 5 5.67 -4.44 -9.85
CA ILE A 5 6.74 -5.42 -10.13
C ILE A 5 6.20 -6.65 -10.86
N ALA A 6 5.04 -7.16 -10.45
CA ALA A 6 4.42 -8.31 -11.09
C ALA A 6 4.00 -7.99 -12.53
N ASP A 7 3.48 -6.78 -12.77
CA ASP A 7 3.10 -6.27 -14.08
C ASP A 7 4.36 -6.03 -14.93
N ARG A 8 5.41 -5.44 -14.35
CA ARG A 8 6.73 -5.26 -14.99
C ARG A 8 7.33 -6.60 -15.44
N ASN A 9 7.28 -7.62 -14.59
CA ASN A 9 7.77 -8.97 -14.92
C ASN A 9 6.98 -9.62 -16.07
N ARG A 10 5.73 -9.17 -16.29
CA ARG A 10 4.88 -9.59 -17.42
C ARG A 10 4.99 -8.67 -18.64
N GLY A 11 5.79 -7.60 -18.56
CA GLY A 11 5.91 -6.59 -19.62
C GLY A 11 4.72 -5.62 -19.70
N TRP A 12 3.88 -5.55 -18.67
CA TRP A 12 2.72 -4.66 -18.62
C TRP A 12 3.00 -3.40 -17.81
N SER A 13 2.41 -2.28 -18.23
CA SER A 13 2.48 -1.02 -17.49
C SER A 13 1.13 -0.32 -17.48
N TYR A 14 0.60 -0.12 -16.27
CA TYR A 14 -0.65 0.62 -16.05
C TYR A 14 -0.41 2.05 -15.53
N ILE A 15 0.85 2.50 -15.52
CA ILE A 15 1.18 3.86 -15.08
C ILE A 15 1.02 4.82 -16.26
N PRO A 16 0.29 5.93 -16.10
CA PRO A 16 0.13 6.90 -17.17
C PRO A 16 1.48 7.46 -17.64
N LYS A 17 1.73 7.40 -18.96
CA LYS A 17 2.97 7.91 -19.58
C LYS A 17 3.25 9.37 -19.23
N SER A 18 2.20 10.19 -19.15
CA SER A 18 2.30 11.62 -18.81
C SER A 18 3.02 11.87 -17.49
N ILE A 19 2.73 11.07 -16.45
CA ILE A 19 3.33 11.22 -15.11
C ILE A 19 4.81 10.80 -15.12
N ILE A 20 5.18 9.84 -15.97
CA ILE A 20 6.56 9.36 -16.10
C ILE A 20 7.41 10.41 -16.83
N THR A 21 6.91 10.92 -17.96
CA THR A 21 7.60 11.93 -18.77
C THR A 21 7.72 13.28 -18.07
N GLU A 22 6.72 13.69 -17.27
CA GLU A 22 6.76 14.91 -16.45
C GLU A 22 7.94 14.91 -15.46
N ARG A 23 8.43 13.72 -15.06
CA ARG A 23 9.59 13.58 -14.16
C ARG A 23 10.91 13.33 -14.90
N GLY A 24 10.91 13.49 -16.22
CA GLY A 24 12.10 13.31 -17.06
C GLY A 24 12.61 11.88 -17.05
N LEU A 25 11.70 10.90 -17.06
CA LEU A 25 11.98 9.49 -17.27
C LEU A 25 11.32 9.02 -18.55
N THR A 26 11.99 8.14 -19.28
CA THR A 26 11.35 7.31 -20.30
C THR A 26 10.64 6.12 -19.67
N VAL A 27 9.69 5.54 -20.40
CA VAL A 27 8.96 4.34 -19.95
C VAL A 27 9.96 3.20 -19.70
N ASP A 28 10.97 3.03 -20.54
CA ASP A 28 11.98 1.97 -20.38
C ASP A 28 12.94 2.23 -19.22
N GLU A 29 13.27 3.49 -18.91
CA GLU A 29 14.06 3.85 -17.72
C GLU A 29 13.28 3.60 -16.42
N PHE A 30 11.97 3.87 -16.42
CA PHE A 30 11.09 3.54 -15.32
C PHE A 30 11.05 2.01 -15.09
N HIS A 31 10.93 1.23 -16.17
CA HIS A 31 10.92 -0.24 -16.14
C HIS A 31 12.30 -0.89 -16.07
N SER A 32 13.40 -0.16 -16.07
CA SER A 32 14.73 -0.69 -15.78
C SER A 32 15.15 -0.38 -14.35
N GLY A 33 14.52 0.63 -13.71
CA GLY A 33 14.83 1.00 -12.33
C GLY A 33 16.11 1.81 -12.20
N ILE A 34 16.57 2.43 -13.30
CA ILE A 34 17.81 3.23 -13.36
C ILE A 34 17.80 4.37 -12.34
N SER A 35 16.63 4.96 -12.05
CA SER A 35 16.47 6.00 -11.04
C SER A 35 15.39 5.63 -10.03
N MET A 36 15.82 4.94 -8.96
CA MET A 36 14.94 4.48 -7.88
C MET A 36 14.21 5.64 -7.19
N GLU A 37 14.91 6.76 -6.98
CA GLU A 37 14.35 7.94 -6.33
C GLU A 37 13.18 8.52 -7.13
N LYS A 38 13.36 8.74 -8.45
CA LYS A 38 12.29 9.25 -9.31
C LYS A 38 11.09 8.31 -9.38
N ASN A 39 11.33 6.99 -9.40
CA ASN A 39 10.26 5.98 -9.39
C ASN A 39 9.43 6.03 -8.10
N LEU A 40 10.09 6.17 -6.95
CA LEU A 40 9.40 6.32 -5.66
C LEU A 40 8.53 7.57 -5.64
N GLN A 41 9.04 8.70 -6.11
CA GLN A 41 8.26 9.93 -6.11
C GLN A 41 7.07 9.89 -7.09
N ILE A 42 7.20 9.23 -8.26
CA ILE A 42 6.06 8.98 -9.18
C ILE A 42 4.96 8.23 -8.43
N LEU A 43 5.35 7.21 -7.67
CA LEU A 43 4.42 6.37 -6.97
C LEU A 43 3.80 7.05 -5.76
N GLU A 44 4.55 7.88 -5.04
CA GLU A 44 4.02 8.75 -3.99
C GLU A 44 2.91 9.67 -4.53
N ASN A 45 3.11 10.26 -5.71
CA ASN A 45 2.07 11.08 -6.36
C ASN A 45 0.81 10.26 -6.68
N LEU A 46 0.97 9.02 -7.19
CA LEU A 46 -0.15 8.13 -7.43
C LEU A 46 -0.87 7.72 -6.14
N LEU A 47 -0.13 7.51 -5.05
CA LEU A 47 -0.70 7.21 -3.74
C LEU A 47 -1.48 8.39 -3.17
N CYS A 48 -0.94 9.61 -3.33
CA CYS A 48 -1.63 10.84 -2.96
C CYS A 48 -2.97 10.99 -3.70
N LYS A 49 -2.98 10.80 -5.03
CA LYS A 49 -4.22 10.80 -5.83
C LYS A 49 -5.20 9.72 -5.36
N THR A 50 -4.69 8.52 -5.09
CA THR A 50 -5.51 7.41 -4.57
C THR A 50 -6.16 7.77 -3.24
N ASN A 51 -5.43 8.43 -2.33
CA ASN A 51 -5.97 8.88 -1.06
C ASN A 51 -7.14 9.86 -1.25
N GLY A 52 -7.05 10.78 -2.22
CA GLY A 52 -8.16 11.65 -2.61
C GLY A 52 -9.40 10.87 -3.02
N HIS A 53 -9.24 9.88 -3.92
CA HIS A 53 -10.34 9.03 -4.36
C HIS A 53 -10.94 8.18 -3.24
N LEU A 54 -10.14 7.71 -2.27
CA LEU A 54 -10.66 6.99 -1.11
C LEU A 54 -11.56 7.88 -0.24
N HIS A 55 -11.23 9.16 -0.08
CA HIS A 55 -12.09 10.11 0.63
C HIS A 55 -13.40 10.35 -0.12
N ASP A 56 -13.37 10.42 -1.45
CA ASP A 56 -14.58 10.55 -2.25
C ASP A 56 -15.45 9.29 -2.19
N ALA A 57 -14.84 8.09 -2.21
CA ALA A 57 -15.54 6.83 -2.00
C ALA A 57 -16.18 6.74 -0.61
N LEU A 58 -15.54 7.30 0.43
CA LEU A 58 -16.14 7.42 1.76
C LEU A 58 -17.38 8.34 1.71
N LYS A 59 -17.30 9.51 1.06
CA LYS A 59 -18.45 10.42 0.91
C LYS A 59 -19.61 9.71 0.22
N PHE A 60 -19.34 8.97 -0.86
CA PHE A 60 -20.34 8.16 -1.56
C PHE A 60 -20.99 7.13 -0.63
N THR A 61 -20.19 6.38 0.11
CA THR A 61 -20.66 5.36 1.06
C THR A 61 -21.54 5.97 2.17
N LEU A 62 -21.22 7.17 2.62
CA LEU A 62 -21.98 7.89 3.65
C LEU A 62 -23.27 8.53 3.13
N ALA A 63 -23.37 8.76 1.82
CA ALA A 63 -24.59 9.23 1.16
C ALA A 63 -25.66 8.13 1.08
N ILE A 64 -25.26 6.86 1.15
CA ILE A 64 -26.19 5.73 1.21
C ILE A 64 -26.99 5.79 2.52
N PRO A 65 -28.34 5.69 2.48
CA PRO A 65 -29.17 5.66 3.67
C PRO A 65 -28.74 4.58 4.68
N ARG A 66 -28.93 4.85 5.96
CA ARG A 66 -28.60 3.90 7.05
C ARG A 66 -29.54 2.68 7.08
N THR A 67 -30.67 2.76 6.41
CA THR A 67 -31.64 1.66 6.27
C THR A 67 -31.13 0.59 5.30
N GLU A 68 -30.36 0.99 4.28
CA GLU A 68 -29.83 0.10 3.24
C GLU A 68 -28.49 -0.53 3.63
N MET A 69 -28.51 -1.27 4.73
CA MET A 69 -27.31 -1.81 5.36
C MET A 69 -26.50 -2.75 4.46
N ALA A 70 -27.16 -3.57 3.65
CA ALA A 70 -26.48 -4.51 2.75
C ALA A 70 -25.63 -3.78 1.69
N ILE A 71 -26.22 -2.77 1.02
CA ILE A 71 -25.53 -1.97 0.01
C ILE A 71 -24.39 -1.17 0.65
N ARG A 72 -24.64 -0.62 1.83
CA ARG A 72 -23.64 0.12 2.58
C ARG A 72 -22.44 -0.76 2.95
N LEU A 73 -22.67 -1.96 3.47
CA LEU A 73 -21.61 -2.92 3.79
C LEU A 73 -20.85 -3.37 2.55
N PHE A 74 -21.57 -3.59 1.44
CA PHE A 74 -20.96 -3.89 0.14
C PHE A 74 -19.97 -2.82 -0.31
N CYS A 75 -20.25 -1.53 -0.08
CA CYS A 75 -19.32 -0.44 -0.38
C CYS A 75 -18.20 -0.29 0.67
N VAL A 76 -18.52 -0.50 1.95
CA VAL A 76 -17.59 -0.37 3.08
C VAL A 76 -16.46 -1.41 3.00
N TRP A 77 -16.75 -2.67 2.73
CA TRP A 77 -15.73 -3.72 2.73
C TRP A 77 -14.57 -3.50 1.75
N PRO A 78 -14.80 -3.29 0.43
CA PRO A 78 -13.72 -3.01 -0.52
C PRO A 78 -13.00 -1.70 -0.20
N LEU A 79 -13.72 -0.68 0.29
CA LEU A 79 -13.12 0.60 0.66
C LEU A 79 -12.14 0.47 1.84
N TRP A 80 -12.52 -0.25 2.90
CA TRP A 80 -11.64 -0.47 4.06
C TRP A 80 -10.43 -1.34 3.68
N MET A 81 -10.61 -2.34 2.82
CA MET A 81 -9.51 -3.15 2.30
C MET A 81 -8.54 -2.32 1.45
N ALA A 82 -9.06 -1.43 0.60
CA ALA A 82 -8.25 -0.53 -0.22
C ALA A 82 -7.49 0.48 0.65
N ALA A 83 -8.18 1.15 1.58
CA ALA A 83 -7.56 2.08 2.53
C ALA A 83 -6.43 1.42 3.33
N LYS A 84 -6.64 0.17 3.77
CA LYS A 84 -5.59 -0.55 4.49
C LYS A 84 -4.41 -0.93 3.61
N THR A 85 -4.67 -1.33 2.37
CA THR A 85 -3.60 -1.62 1.40
C THR A 85 -2.75 -0.39 1.12
N VAL A 86 -3.38 0.78 0.94
CA VAL A 86 -2.67 2.05 0.73
C VAL A 86 -1.85 2.45 1.95
N SER A 87 -2.39 2.29 3.17
CA SER A 87 -1.66 2.52 4.43
C SER A 87 -0.40 1.66 4.54
N VAL A 88 -0.49 0.35 4.25
CA VAL A 88 0.67 -0.56 4.26
C VAL A 88 1.71 -0.15 3.22
N LEU A 89 1.25 0.26 2.03
CA LEU A 89 2.13 0.65 0.92
C LEU A 89 2.88 1.96 1.21
N HIS A 90 2.21 2.92 1.84
CA HIS A 90 2.80 4.20 2.23
C HIS A 90 3.86 4.03 3.34
N ASN A 91 3.64 3.09 4.27
CA ASN A 91 4.56 2.88 5.39
C ASN A 91 5.80 2.04 5.02
N ASN A 92 5.77 1.29 3.91
CA ASN A 92 6.88 0.42 3.50
C ASN A 92 7.22 0.61 2.02
N PRO A 93 7.94 1.68 1.66
CA PRO A 93 8.34 1.92 0.28
C PRO A 93 9.25 0.81 -0.28
N GLU A 94 9.94 0.04 0.57
CA GLU A 94 10.71 -1.14 0.16
C GLU A 94 9.85 -2.26 -0.43
N LEU A 95 8.56 -2.35 -0.07
CA LEU A 95 7.65 -3.34 -0.65
C LEU A 95 7.39 -3.08 -2.15
N LEU A 96 7.65 -1.87 -2.61
CA LEU A 96 7.57 -1.48 -4.03
C LEU A 96 8.77 -1.97 -4.83
N ASN A 97 9.83 -2.38 -4.14
CA ASN A 97 11.04 -2.97 -4.70
C ASN A 97 11.10 -4.49 -4.45
N SER A 98 10.44 -4.99 -3.40
CA SER A 98 10.34 -6.42 -3.17
C SER A 98 9.36 -7.07 -4.14
N THR A 99 9.74 -8.19 -4.76
CA THR A 99 8.83 -9.04 -5.56
C THR A 99 7.64 -9.60 -4.76
N ILE A 100 7.57 -9.30 -3.46
CA ILE A 100 6.52 -9.77 -2.56
C ILE A 100 5.30 -8.87 -2.71
N PRO A 101 4.15 -9.41 -3.16
CA PRO A 101 2.93 -8.63 -3.31
C PRO A 101 2.45 -8.11 -1.94
N VAL A 102 2.09 -6.82 -1.86
CA VAL A 102 1.58 -6.21 -0.62
C VAL A 102 0.21 -6.76 -0.25
N LYS A 103 0.18 -7.89 0.46
CA LYS A 103 -1.04 -8.62 0.75
C LYS A 103 -1.48 -8.36 2.19
N ILE A 104 -2.68 -7.79 2.35
CA ILE A 104 -3.33 -7.77 3.66
C ILE A 104 -3.65 -9.20 4.10
N SER A 105 -3.44 -9.50 5.38
CA SER A 105 -3.65 -10.85 5.92
C SER A 105 -5.14 -11.20 5.95
N ARG A 106 -5.47 -12.50 5.92
CA ARG A 106 -6.86 -12.97 6.05
C ARG A 106 -7.47 -12.59 7.41
N SER A 107 -6.67 -12.51 8.47
CA SER A 107 -7.12 -12.05 9.78
C SER A 107 -7.48 -10.57 9.78
N THR A 108 -6.70 -9.72 9.10
CA THR A 108 -7.05 -8.31 8.89
C THR A 108 -8.38 -8.16 8.14
N VAL A 109 -8.58 -8.94 7.07
CA VAL A 109 -9.85 -8.94 6.32
C VAL A 109 -11.02 -9.33 7.21
N LYS A 110 -10.89 -10.41 7.99
CA LYS A 110 -11.92 -10.83 8.95
C LYS A 110 -12.23 -9.74 9.99
N ARG A 111 -11.21 -9.07 10.53
CA ARG A 111 -11.39 -7.94 11.46
C ARG A 111 -12.15 -6.79 10.82
N ILE A 112 -11.85 -6.45 9.56
CA ILE A 112 -12.59 -5.43 8.81
C ILE A 112 -14.05 -5.85 8.65
N LEU A 113 -14.33 -7.08 8.19
CA LEU A 113 -15.70 -7.56 7.98
C LEU A 113 -16.51 -7.51 9.29
N VAL A 114 -15.98 -8.09 10.36
CA VAL A 114 -16.66 -8.15 11.66
C VAL A 114 -16.81 -6.75 12.27
N GLY A 115 -15.75 -5.93 12.27
CA GLY A 115 -15.80 -4.59 12.84
C GLY A 115 -16.76 -3.67 12.11
N THR A 116 -16.79 -3.72 10.77
CA THR A 116 -17.65 -2.88 9.94
C THR A 116 -19.14 -3.19 10.12
N LEU A 117 -19.51 -4.43 10.44
CA LEU A 117 -20.90 -4.79 10.78
C LEU A 117 -21.45 -3.97 11.96
N PHE A 118 -20.63 -3.75 12.99
CA PHE A 118 -21.04 -3.01 14.19
C PHE A 118 -21.08 -1.50 13.99
N ILE A 119 -20.21 -0.95 13.13
CA ILE A 119 -20.11 0.50 12.94
C ILE A 119 -20.88 1.04 11.74
N ALA A 120 -21.33 0.17 10.82
CA ALA A 120 -21.97 0.58 9.58
C ALA A 120 -23.25 1.40 9.77
N TRP A 121 -23.90 1.30 10.94
CA TRP A 121 -25.10 2.02 11.32
C TRP A 121 -24.84 3.51 11.61
N SER A 122 -23.59 3.90 11.85
CA SER A 122 -23.21 5.25 12.26
C SER A 122 -22.22 5.89 11.29
N ASN A 123 -22.63 7.02 10.71
CA ASN A 123 -21.76 7.84 9.86
C ASN A 123 -20.52 8.32 10.63
N LYS A 124 -20.67 8.64 11.92
CA LYS A 124 -19.58 9.15 12.76
C LYS A 124 -18.54 8.05 13.01
N LEU A 125 -18.99 6.83 13.36
CA LEU A 125 -18.07 5.71 13.61
C LEU A 125 -17.34 5.27 12.34
N LEU A 126 -18.01 5.27 11.18
CA LEU A 126 -17.35 4.98 9.90
C LEU A 126 -16.29 6.02 9.56
N LYS A 127 -16.57 7.31 9.76
CA LYS A 127 -15.57 8.38 9.58
C LYS A 127 -14.37 8.17 10.51
N ILE A 128 -14.61 7.91 11.79
CA ILE A 128 -13.53 7.67 12.77
C ILE A 128 -12.71 6.44 12.36
N SER A 129 -13.36 5.32 12.02
CA SER A 129 -12.66 4.11 11.60
C SER A 129 -11.84 4.32 10.33
N PHE A 130 -12.38 5.01 9.33
CA PHE A 130 -11.67 5.31 8.09
C PHE A 130 -10.49 6.26 8.34
N SER A 131 -10.71 7.34 9.07
CA SER A 131 -9.65 8.28 9.46
C SER A 131 -8.58 7.58 10.28
N ASN A 132 -8.95 6.65 11.16
CA ASN A 132 -7.98 5.82 11.86
C ASN A 132 -7.17 5.03 10.85
N ILE A 133 -7.74 4.31 9.89
CA ILE A 133 -6.98 3.51 8.91
C ILE A 133 -6.05 4.37 8.02
N ILE A 134 -6.50 5.55 7.59
CA ILE A 134 -5.68 6.47 6.78
C ILE A 134 -4.58 7.14 7.63
N ASN A 135 -4.90 7.51 8.87
CA ASN A 135 -3.94 8.08 9.83
C ASN A 135 -3.16 7.01 10.59
N ASP A 136 -3.44 5.74 10.36
CA ASP A 136 -2.76 4.58 10.92
C ASP A 136 -1.40 4.45 10.25
N LYS A 137 -0.58 5.45 10.55
CA LYS A 137 0.86 5.50 10.38
C LYS A 137 1.56 4.49 11.31
N VAL A 138 0.83 3.72 12.14
CA VAL A 138 1.41 3.05 13.33
C VAL A 138 1.01 1.58 13.54
N HIS A 139 -0.14 1.06 13.11
CA HIS A 139 -0.57 -0.28 13.55
C HIS A 139 -1.35 -1.10 12.53
N LEU A 140 -0.66 -1.75 11.60
CA LEU A 140 -0.93 -3.18 11.38
C LEU A 140 0.31 -3.90 10.89
N ASP A 141 0.80 -4.78 11.76
CA ASP A 141 1.50 -6.02 11.43
C ASP A 141 2.67 -5.88 10.46
N SER A 142 3.59 -4.94 10.71
CA SER A 142 4.98 -5.19 10.31
C SER A 142 5.49 -6.32 11.21
N PRO A 143 6.10 -7.40 10.68
CA PRO A 143 6.79 -8.32 11.57
C PRO A 143 7.80 -7.47 12.36
N VAL A 144 7.79 -7.62 13.69
CA VAL A 144 8.82 -7.02 14.55
C VAL A 144 10.16 -7.32 13.89
N PHE A 145 10.96 -6.27 13.66
CA PHE A 145 12.30 -6.44 13.11
C PHE A 145 13.06 -7.41 14.02
N ASP A 146 13.20 -8.64 13.55
CA ASP A 146 13.90 -9.70 14.25
C ASP A 146 15.39 -9.49 14.00
N GLN A 147 15.97 -8.69 14.89
CA GLN A 147 17.39 -8.39 14.89
C GLN A 147 18.22 -9.68 15.00
N GLU A 148 17.75 -10.70 15.71
CA GLU A 148 18.47 -11.96 15.87
C GLU A 148 18.50 -12.76 14.56
N ALA A 149 17.36 -12.83 13.86
CA ALA A 149 17.28 -13.46 12.55
C ALA A 149 18.15 -12.73 11.50
N LEU A 150 18.18 -11.39 11.53
CA LEU A 150 19.05 -10.61 10.65
C LEU A 150 20.53 -10.86 10.96
N MET A 151 20.93 -10.80 12.24
CA MET A 151 22.31 -11.02 12.64
C MET A 151 22.78 -12.46 12.35
N SER A 152 21.89 -13.44 12.49
CA SER A 152 22.13 -14.83 12.08
C SER A 152 22.35 -14.99 10.58
N ARG A 153 21.63 -14.23 9.74
CA ARG A 153 21.83 -14.18 8.29
C ARG A 153 23.13 -13.46 7.92
N LEU A 154 23.42 -12.32 8.55
CA LEU A 154 24.67 -11.55 8.32
C LEU A 154 25.91 -12.38 8.67
N LYS A 155 25.86 -13.17 9.75
CA LYS A 155 26.96 -14.05 10.16
C LYS A 155 27.23 -15.21 9.18
N LYS A 156 26.24 -15.57 8.36
CA LYS A 156 26.36 -16.61 7.33
C LYS A 156 26.83 -16.06 5.98
N ILE A 157 26.84 -14.74 5.80
CA ILE A 157 27.41 -14.12 4.61
C ILE A 157 28.94 -14.15 4.81
N PRO A 158 29.70 -14.82 3.92
CA PRO A 158 31.15 -14.71 3.93
C PRO A 158 31.47 -13.27 3.54
N LEU A 159 31.89 -12.47 4.52
CA LEU A 159 32.52 -11.19 4.23
C LEU A 159 33.95 -11.52 3.82
N ASP A 160 34.16 -11.80 2.53
CA ASP A 160 35.51 -11.74 1.98
C ASP A 160 36.00 -10.31 2.17
N ILE A 161 36.99 -10.21 3.06
CA ILE A 161 37.69 -9.01 3.45
C ILE A 161 38.34 -8.46 2.18
N ALA A 162 37.69 -7.49 1.53
CA ALA A 162 38.37 -6.59 0.63
C ALA A 162 39.25 -5.67 1.47
N ASN A 163 40.41 -6.18 1.88
CA ASN A 163 41.57 -5.39 2.23
C ASN A 163 42.80 -6.00 1.57
N SER A 164 43.19 -5.42 0.44
CA SER A 164 44.58 -5.41 0.00
C SER A 164 44.83 -4.16 -0.85
N ASN A 165 45.35 -3.14 -0.19
CA ASN A 165 46.44 -2.26 -0.61
C ASN A 165 46.56 -1.94 -2.12
N THR A 166 46.29 -0.69 -2.48
CA THR A 166 47.29 0.31 -2.95
C THR A 166 46.68 1.70 -2.88
#